data_AF-A0A924SSG4-F1
#
_entry.id   AF-A0A924SSG4-F1
#
_cell.length_a   1.000
_cell.length_b   1.000
_cell.length_c   1.000
_cell.angle_alpha   90.00
_cell.angle_beta   90.00
_cell.angle_gamma   90.00
#
_symmetry.space_group_name_H-M   'P 1'
#
loop_
_entity.id
_entity.type
_entity.pdbx_description
1 polymer ?
#
loop_
_entity_poly.entity_id
_entity_poly.type
_entity_poly.pdbx_seq_one_letter_code
_entity_poly.pdbx_strand_id
1 'polypeptide(L)'
;MKLLNPYFNLYQALAHSSNTFEQLPAEIRKNLIWAYSWSIPTTEAILKLTEHSPLLEAGAGTGYWAWLCEQAGGQITAFDRNATAAPHWTAVHAGDASWIVRHPDKTLFLCWPPLDDRFAADCLTAYAGQWLFYVGEFRGRTADTAFHEHLEREFTLDSTVQLPCWPGFSDRLHLFRRK
;
A
#
# COMPACT_ATOMS: atom_id res chain seq x y z
N MET A 1 -4.01 -12.45 17.25
CA MET A 1 -4.95 -12.67 16.12
C MET A 1 -4.17 -13.17 14.92
N LYS A 2 -4.71 -14.11 14.13
CA LYS A 2 -4.06 -14.63 12.92
C LYS A 2 -4.87 -14.19 11.70
N LEU A 3 -4.27 -13.37 10.83
CA LEU A 3 -4.90 -12.92 9.59
C LEU A 3 -4.91 -14.04 8.55
N LEU A 4 -5.97 -14.11 7.74
CA LEU A 4 -5.95 -14.88 6.51
C LEU A 4 -5.14 -14.10 5.48
N ASN A 5 -3.83 -14.37 5.39
CA ASN A 5 -2.91 -13.68 4.48
C ASN A 5 -2.30 -14.66 3.46
N PRO A 6 -3.08 -15.09 2.45
CA PRO A 6 -2.62 -16.06 1.45
C PRO A 6 -1.40 -15.55 0.66
N TYR A 7 -1.28 -14.25 0.38
CA TYR A 7 -0.13 -13.73 -0.36
C TYR A 7 1.18 -13.92 0.39
N PHE A 8 1.22 -13.52 1.68
CA PHE A 8 2.41 -13.70 2.50
C PHE A 8 2.73 -15.17 2.74
N ASN A 9 1.71 -16.02 2.97
CA ASN A 9 1.92 -17.45 3.13
C ASN A 9 2.53 -18.10 1.87
N LEU A 10 2.04 -17.73 0.68
CA LEU A 10 2.60 -18.20 -0.59
C LEU A 10 4.04 -17.71 -0.78
N TYR A 11 4.32 -16.44 -0.50
CA TYR A 11 5.67 -15.91 -0.55
C TYR A 11 6.62 -16.68 0.38
N GLN A 12 6.18 -16.96 1.61
CA GLN A 12 6.97 -17.76 2.55
C GLN A 12 7.22 -19.17 2.01
N ALA A 13 6.20 -19.85 1.50
CA ALA A 13 6.37 -21.19 0.92
C ALA A 13 7.40 -21.20 -0.23
N LEU A 14 7.34 -20.21 -1.12
CA LEU A 14 8.29 -20.04 -2.23
C LEU A 14 9.71 -19.74 -1.73
N ALA A 15 9.85 -18.92 -0.69
CA ALA A 15 11.16 -18.58 -0.12
C ALA A 15 11.84 -19.77 0.58
N HIS A 16 11.08 -20.75 1.08
CA HIS A 16 11.62 -21.92 1.78
C HIS A 16 11.96 -23.11 0.86
N SER A 17 11.39 -23.20 -0.34
CA SER A 17 11.80 -24.19 -1.33
C SER A 17 13.15 -23.79 -1.92
N SER A 18 14.21 -24.57 -1.69
CA SER A 18 15.62 -24.26 -1.93
C SER A 18 16.06 -23.99 -3.40
N ASN A 19 15.14 -23.69 -4.30
CA ASN A 19 15.42 -23.12 -5.62
C ASN A 19 14.79 -21.72 -5.67
N THR A 20 15.62 -20.80 -5.21
CA THR A 20 15.49 -19.35 -5.13
C THR A 20 14.71 -18.74 -6.29
N PHE A 21 13.93 -17.70 -5.99
CA PHE A 21 13.07 -16.92 -6.88
C PHE A 21 13.56 -16.69 -8.33
N GLU A 22 14.86 -16.79 -8.59
CA GLU A 22 15.50 -16.84 -9.91
C GLU A 22 14.92 -17.88 -10.87
N GLN A 23 14.42 -19.02 -10.36
CA GLN A 23 13.84 -20.08 -11.18
C GLN A 23 12.32 -19.94 -11.36
N LEU A 24 11.68 -18.99 -10.68
CA LEU A 24 10.23 -18.79 -10.82
C LEU A 24 9.93 -18.14 -12.18
N PRO A 25 8.98 -18.71 -12.96
CA PRO A 25 8.47 -18.04 -14.15
C PRO A 25 8.05 -16.60 -13.83
N ALA A 26 8.43 -15.65 -14.70
CA ALA A 26 8.14 -14.23 -14.52
C ALA A 26 6.63 -13.95 -14.31
N GLU A 27 5.78 -14.77 -14.91
CA GLU A 27 4.32 -14.68 -14.79
C GLU A 27 3.81 -14.97 -13.36
N ILE A 28 4.53 -15.72 -12.52
CA ILE A 28 4.09 -16.02 -11.16
C ILE A 28 3.94 -14.74 -10.36
N ARG A 29 4.96 -13.89 -10.37
CA ARG A 29 4.91 -12.62 -9.65
C ARG A 29 3.78 -11.75 -10.18
N LYS A 30 3.68 -11.63 -11.51
CA LYS A 30 2.64 -10.81 -12.16
C LYS A 30 1.25 -11.28 -11.73
N ASN A 31 0.99 -12.58 -11.78
CA ASN A 31 -0.29 -13.15 -11.35
C ASN A 31 -0.58 -12.88 -9.87
N LEU A 32 0.44 -12.96 -9.00
CA LEU A 32 0.28 -12.66 -7.58
C LEU A 32 0.01 -11.17 -7.32
N ILE A 33 0.70 -10.27 -8.03
CA ILE A 33 0.43 -8.82 -7.94
C ILE A 33 -1.00 -8.51 -8.38
N TRP A 34 -1.44 -9.12 -9.49
CA TRP A 34 -2.80 -8.94 -10.01
C TRP A 34 -3.87 -9.51 -9.09
N ALA A 35 -3.58 -10.63 -8.42
CA ALA A 35 -4.51 -11.26 -7.50
C ALA A 35 -4.58 -10.54 -6.15
N TYR A 36 -3.46 -9.96 -5.67
CA TYR A 36 -3.32 -9.41 -4.33
C TYR A 36 -2.96 -7.93 -4.36
N SER A 37 -1.66 -7.60 -4.38
CA SER A 37 -1.15 -6.23 -4.35
C SER A 37 0.30 -6.20 -4.84
N TRP A 38 0.79 -5.01 -5.19
CA TRP A 38 2.19 -4.82 -5.62
C TRP A 38 3.20 -5.24 -4.56
N SER A 39 3.01 -4.79 -3.31
CA SER A 39 3.80 -5.19 -2.14
C SER A 39 3.16 -6.35 -1.38
N ILE A 40 3.97 -7.02 -0.54
CA ILE A 40 3.56 -8.17 0.26
C ILE A 40 3.26 -7.72 1.70
N PRO A 41 1.99 -7.57 2.11
CA PRO A 41 1.66 -7.19 3.48
C PRO A 41 2.05 -8.26 4.49
N THR A 42 2.65 -7.88 5.60
CA THR A 42 2.86 -8.74 6.78
C THR A 42 1.81 -8.44 7.84
N THR A 43 1.61 -9.36 8.78
CA THR A 43 0.76 -9.09 9.95
C THR A 43 1.23 -7.87 10.73
N GLU A 44 2.54 -7.68 10.87
CA GLU A 44 3.13 -6.50 11.52
C GLU A 44 2.74 -5.20 10.81
N ALA A 45 2.87 -5.14 9.49
CA ALA A 45 2.51 -3.97 8.70
C ALA A 45 1.01 -3.65 8.79
N ILE A 46 0.15 -4.67 8.78
CA ILE A 46 -1.30 -4.50 8.93
C ILE A 46 -1.64 -3.97 10.33
N LEU A 47 -1.07 -4.55 11.38
CA LEU A 47 -1.30 -4.06 12.74
C LEU A 47 -0.83 -2.60 12.87
N LYS A 48 0.31 -2.25 12.27
CA LYS A 48 0.80 -0.88 12.26
C LYS A 48 -0.16 0.09 11.58
N LEU A 49 -0.80 -0.30 10.48
CA LEU A 49 -1.87 0.50 9.86
C LEU A 49 -3.06 0.68 10.81
N THR A 50 -3.51 -0.41 11.45
CA THR A 50 -4.72 -0.37 12.30
C THR A 50 -4.60 0.58 13.49
N GLU A 51 -3.40 0.77 14.04
CA GLU A 51 -3.10 1.73 15.12
C GLU A 51 -3.49 3.18 14.77
N HIS A 52 -3.57 3.50 13.48
CA HIS A 52 -3.88 4.84 12.96
C HIS A 52 -5.22 4.91 12.23
N SER A 53 -6.11 3.96 12.49
CA SER A 53 -7.49 4.01 12.00
C SER A 53 -8.22 5.28 12.50
N PRO A 54 -9.17 5.84 11.74
CA PRO A 54 -9.63 5.39 10.42
C PRO A 54 -8.66 5.74 9.28
N LEU A 55 -8.55 4.84 8.31
CA LEU A 55 -7.66 4.93 7.15
C LEU A 55 -8.45 5.26 5.87
N LEU A 56 -7.77 5.94 4.94
CA LEU A 56 -8.23 6.11 3.57
C LEU A 56 -7.14 5.58 2.62
N GLU A 57 -7.40 4.44 1.98
CA GLU A 57 -6.51 3.85 0.99
C GLU A 57 -6.81 4.42 -0.40
N ALA A 58 -5.82 5.09 -0.97
CA ALA A 58 -5.88 5.66 -2.31
C ALA A 58 -5.11 4.77 -3.30
N GLY A 59 -5.77 4.40 -4.40
CA GLY A 59 -5.18 3.48 -5.38
C GLY A 59 -5.16 2.03 -4.88
N ALA A 60 -6.26 1.60 -4.26
CA ALA A 60 -6.33 0.33 -3.55
C ALA A 60 -6.28 -0.93 -4.45
N GLY A 61 -6.45 -0.77 -5.77
CA GLY A 61 -6.52 -1.88 -6.73
C GLY A 61 -7.60 -2.89 -6.36
N THR A 62 -7.19 -4.11 -5.99
CA THR A 62 -8.08 -5.19 -5.57
C THR A 62 -8.64 -5.00 -4.15
N GLY A 63 -8.10 -4.06 -3.37
CA GLY A 63 -8.46 -3.84 -1.96
C GLY A 63 -7.83 -4.86 -0.99
N TYR A 64 -6.76 -5.56 -1.38
CA TYR A 64 -6.16 -6.60 -0.54
C TYR A 64 -5.64 -6.08 0.82
N TRP A 65 -4.99 -4.91 0.84
CA TRP A 65 -4.55 -4.30 2.09
C TRP A 65 -5.73 -3.87 2.96
N ALA A 66 -6.73 -3.18 2.39
CA ALA A 66 -7.97 -2.85 3.10
C ALA A 66 -8.66 -4.08 3.71
N TRP A 67 -8.79 -5.17 2.96
CA TRP A 67 -9.39 -6.41 3.45
C TRP A 67 -8.61 -7.03 4.63
N LEU A 68 -7.28 -6.96 4.62
CA LEU A 68 -6.46 -7.40 5.76
C LEU A 68 -6.60 -6.46 6.96
N CYS A 69 -6.68 -5.14 6.73
CA CYS A 69 -6.95 -4.16 7.79
C CYS A 69 -8.32 -4.38 8.44
N GLU A 70 -9.37 -4.67 7.66
CA GLU A 70 -10.71 -4.98 8.16
C GLU A 70 -10.71 -6.27 8.99
N GLN A 71 -10.05 -7.34 8.52
CA GLN A 71 -9.84 -8.55 9.31
C GLN A 71 -9.12 -8.28 10.63
N ALA A 72 -8.25 -7.27 10.65
CA ALA A 72 -7.52 -6.87 11.83
C ALA A 72 -8.33 -5.95 12.78
N GLY A 73 -9.58 -5.63 12.44
CA GLY A 73 -10.45 -4.73 13.20
C GLY A 73 -10.19 -3.24 12.94
N GLY A 74 -9.37 -2.91 11.96
CA GLY A 74 -9.14 -1.53 11.53
C GLY A 74 -10.31 -0.97 10.74
N GLN A 75 -10.50 0.34 10.82
CA GLN A 75 -11.46 1.06 9.96
C GLN A 75 -10.71 1.61 8.76
N ILE A 76 -11.11 1.22 7.55
CA ILE A 76 -10.47 1.65 6.31
C ILE A 76 -11.53 1.89 5.23
N THR A 77 -11.30 2.88 4.39
CA THR A 77 -12.08 3.12 3.19
C THR A 77 -11.14 3.13 2.00
N ALA A 78 -11.40 2.27 1.02
CA ALA A 78 -10.56 2.11 -0.15
C ALA A 78 -11.21 2.74 -1.39
N PHE A 79 -10.41 3.42 -2.21
CA PHE A 79 -10.85 3.87 -3.52
C PHE A 79 -9.77 3.66 -4.59
N ASP A 80 -10.22 3.53 -5.84
CA ASP A 80 -9.35 3.40 -7.00
C ASP A 80 -10.02 3.98 -8.26
N ARG A 81 -9.22 4.47 -9.21
CA ARG A 81 -9.70 4.93 -10.53
C ARG A 81 -10.27 3.77 -11.35
N ASN A 82 -9.74 2.56 -11.13
CA ASN A 82 -10.09 1.33 -11.83
C ASN A 82 -10.84 0.34 -10.91
N ALA A 83 -11.72 0.83 -10.04
CA ALA A 83 -12.45 0.03 -9.05
C ALA A 83 -13.43 -1.02 -9.63
N THR A 84 -13.54 -1.15 -10.95
CA THR A 84 -14.37 -2.17 -11.63
C THR A 84 -13.59 -3.40 -12.08
N ALA A 85 -12.26 -3.38 -11.97
CA ALA A 85 -11.41 -4.49 -12.40
C ALA A 85 -11.36 -5.58 -11.31
N ALA A 86 -12.10 -6.67 -11.53
CA ALA A 86 -12.03 -7.86 -10.68
C ALA A 86 -10.65 -8.54 -10.75
N PRO A 87 -10.21 -9.25 -9.69
CA PRO A 87 -10.93 -9.55 -8.44
C PRO A 87 -10.85 -8.44 -7.38
N HIS A 88 -11.83 -8.38 -6.47
CA HIS A 88 -11.80 -7.53 -5.28
C HIS A 88 -11.86 -8.38 -4.00
N TRP A 89 -11.04 -8.03 -3.00
CA TRP A 89 -11.03 -8.66 -1.67
C TRP A 89 -12.01 -8.00 -0.71
N THR A 90 -12.28 -6.70 -0.90
CA THR A 90 -13.27 -5.92 -0.15
C THR A 90 -13.87 -4.83 -1.03
N ALA A 91 -14.75 -3.99 -0.50
CA ALA A 91 -15.34 -2.87 -1.20
C ALA A 91 -14.27 -1.81 -1.56
N VAL A 92 -14.13 -1.51 -2.86
CA VAL A 92 -13.30 -0.42 -3.37
C VAL A 92 -14.20 0.54 -4.13
N HIS A 93 -14.21 1.80 -3.71
CA HIS A 93 -15.03 2.82 -4.36
C HIS A 93 -14.35 3.36 -5.62
N ALA A 94 -15.13 3.63 -6.67
CA ALA A 94 -14.62 4.36 -7.83
C ALA A 94 -14.30 5.81 -7.44
N GLY A 95 -13.06 6.23 -7.72
CA GLY A 95 -12.61 7.56 -7.30
C GLY A 95 -11.21 7.94 -7.74
N ASP A 96 -10.92 9.22 -7.60
CA ASP A 96 -9.60 9.81 -7.79
C ASP A 96 -9.20 10.64 -6.56
N ALA A 97 -8.11 11.42 -6.67
CA ALA A 97 -7.60 12.25 -5.58
C ALA A 97 -8.64 13.23 -4.98
N SER A 98 -9.74 13.54 -5.67
CA SER A 98 -10.82 14.38 -5.11
C SER A 98 -11.53 13.73 -3.90
N TRP A 99 -11.41 12.41 -3.72
CA TRP A 99 -11.90 11.71 -2.53
C TRP A 99 -11.19 12.15 -1.26
N ILE A 100 -9.92 12.54 -1.34
CA ILE A 100 -9.10 12.90 -0.18
C ILE A 100 -9.71 14.06 0.61
N VAL A 101 -10.18 15.11 -0.09
CA VAL A 101 -10.75 16.32 0.55
C VAL A 101 -12.01 16.01 1.37
N ARG A 102 -12.73 14.94 1.01
CA ARG A 102 -13.97 14.53 1.68
C ARG A 102 -13.74 13.70 2.96
N HIS A 103 -12.48 13.39 3.27
CA HIS A 103 -12.09 12.53 4.39
C HIS A 103 -10.91 13.13 5.18
N PRO A 104 -11.01 14.38 5.65
CA PRO A 104 -9.90 15.09 6.30
C PRO A 104 -9.51 14.47 7.66
N ASP A 105 -10.38 13.65 8.25
CA ASP A 105 -10.23 12.97 9.52
C ASP A 105 -9.48 11.63 9.43
N LYS A 106 -9.23 11.12 8.22
CA LYS A 106 -8.63 9.80 8.00
C LYS A 106 -7.13 9.88 7.75
N THR A 107 -6.39 8.90 8.26
CA THR A 107 -4.99 8.66 7.90
C THR A 107 -4.91 8.24 6.43
N LEU A 108 -4.17 8.99 5.60
CA LEU A 108 -3.96 8.60 4.21
C LEU A 108 -3.03 7.39 4.12
N PHE A 109 -3.38 6.43 3.28
CA PHE A 109 -2.56 5.27 2.95
C PHE A 109 -2.40 5.15 1.44
N LEU A 110 -1.14 5.11 0.99
CA LEU A 110 -0.74 4.88 -0.40
C LEU A 110 0.12 3.62 -0.46
N CYS A 111 -0.29 2.63 -1.23
CA CYS A 111 0.50 1.43 -1.47
C CYS A 111 0.92 1.33 -2.93
N TRP A 112 2.22 1.39 -3.19
CA TRP A 112 2.80 1.27 -4.53
C TRP A 112 2.15 2.18 -5.57
N PRO A 113 2.05 3.49 -5.30
CA PRO A 113 1.55 4.43 -6.30
C PRO A 113 2.40 4.35 -7.59
N PRO A 114 1.78 4.52 -8.77
CA PRO A 114 2.48 4.34 -10.03
C PRO A 114 3.69 5.27 -10.18
N LEU A 115 4.78 4.75 -10.75
CA LEU A 115 6.00 5.50 -11.06
C LEU A 115 5.71 6.59 -12.11
N ASP A 116 6.26 7.78 -11.90
CA ASP A 116 6.14 8.93 -12.82
C ASP A 116 4.69 9.33 -13.15
N ASP A 117 3.75 9.00 -12.25
CA ASP A 117 2.35 9.40 -12.34
C ASP A 117 2.00 10.38 -11.22
N ARG A 118 1.20 11.40 -11.57
CA ARG A 118 0.83 12.48 -10.64
C ARG A 118 -0.10 12.04 -9.51
N PHE A 119 -0.71 10.86 -9.58
CA PHE A 119 -1.74 10.44 -8.63
C PHE A 119 -1.32 10.53 -7.16
N ALA A 120 -0.10 10.13 -6.83
CA ALA A 120 0.40 10.24 -5.45
C ALA A 120 0.57 11.72 -5.03
N ALA A 121 1.15 12.55 -5.90
CA ALA A 121 1.34 13.98 -5.65
C ALA A 121 0.00 14.71 -5.52
N ASP A 122 -0.98 14.39 -6.35
CA ASP A 122 -2.31 14.98 -6.33
C ASP A 122 -3.06 14.54 -5.05
N CYS A 123 -2.95 13.26 -4.64
CA CYS A 123 -3.48 12.79 -3.36
C CYS A 123 -2.85 13.53 -2.18
N LEU A 124 -1.52 13.64 -2.15
CA LEU A 124 -0.80 14.32 -1.06
C LEU A 124 -1.10 15.83 -1.02
N THR A 125 -1.28 16.46 -2.19
CA THR A 125 -1.68 17.88 -2.31
C THR A 125 -3.08 18.13 -1.76
N ALA A 126 -4.02 17.21 -2.01
CA ALA A 126 -5.37 17.30 -1.46
C ALA A 126 -5.44 16.93 0.04
N TYR A 127 -4.41 16.27 0.57
CA TYR A 127 -4.41 15.74 1.92
C TYR A 127 -4.11 16.81 2.96
N ALA A 128 -5.04 17.00 3.91
CA ALA A 128 -4.91 17.91 5.04
C ALA A 128 -4.66 17.20 6.39
N GLY A 129 -4.73 15.86 6.42
CA GLY A 129 -4.59 15.09 7.65
C GLY A 129 -3.15 14.99 8.16
N GLN A 130 -3.00 14.40 9.35
CA GLN A 130 -1.75 14.39 10.11
C GLN A 130 -0.81 13.25 9.74
N TRP A 131 -1.33 12.05 9.46
CA TRP A 131 -0.55 10.84 9.31
C TRP A 131 -0.62 10.32 7.88
N LEU A 132 0.49 9.88 7.32
CA LEU A 132 0.54 9.26 6.00
C LEU A 132 1.29 7.94 6.10
N PHE A 133 0.66 6.87 5.62
CA PHE A 133 1.35 5.64 5.27
C PHE A 133 1.68 5.60 3.80
N TYR A 134 2.92 5.23 3.49
CA TYR A 134 3.41 5.03 2.14
C TYR A 134 4.14 3.69 2.07
N VAL A 135 3.66 2.78 1.22
CA VAL A 135 4.39 1.55 0.88
C VAL A 135 5.02 1.73 -0.50
N GLY A 136 6.33 1.52 -0.58
CA GLY A 136 7.04 1.58 -1.85
C GLY A 136 8.54 1.72 -1.65
N GLU A 137 9.21 2.19 -2.70
CA GLU A 137 10.63 2.48 -2.70
C GLU A 137 10.80 4.01 -2.66
N PHE A 138 11.22 4.55 -1.52
CA PHE A 138 11.45 5.98 -1.37
C PHE A 138 12.55 6.47 -2.33
N ARG A 139 12.21 7.44 -3.20
CA ARG A 139 13.07 7.88 -4.32
C ARG A 139 13.50 6.74 -5.25
N GLY A 140 12.67 5.70 -5.36
CA GLY A 140 12.87 4.53 -6.21
C GLY A 140 11.81 4.41 -7.30
N ARG A 141 11.10 3.28 -7.34
CA ARG A 141 10.17 2.90 -8.44
C ARG A 141 8.70 3.17 -8.14
N THR A 142 8.37 4.07 -7.21
CA THR A 142 7.00 4.37 -6.82
C THR A 142 6.79 5.87 -6.66
N ALA A 143 5.61 6.36 -7.05
CA ALA A 143 5.27 7.79 -7.13
C ALA A 143 6.16 8.59 -8.11
N ASP A 144 5.94 9.90 -8.16
CA ASP A 144 6.73 10.84 -8.95
C ASP A 144 7.67 11.69 -8.06
N THR A 145 8.48 12.54 -8.70
CA THR A 145 9.41 13.42 -7.99
C THR A 145 8.66 14.46 -7.14
N ALA A 146 7.54 14.99 -7.65
CA ALA A 146 6.74 16.00 -6.97
C ALA A 146 6.15 15.48 -5.65
N PHE A 147 5.70 14.23 -5.60
CA PHE A 147 5.25 13.57 -4.39
C PHE A 147 6.36 13.53 -3.33
N HIS A 148 7.55 13.04 -3.71
CA HIS A 148 8.65 12.90 -2.74
C HIS A 148 9.15 14.25 -2.23
N GLU A 149 9.25 15.26 -3.09
CA GLU A 149 9.62 16.62 -2.69
C GLU A 149 8.59 17.25 -1.75
N HIS A 150 7.29 17.05 -2.02
CA HIS A 150 6.22 17.47 -1.11
C HIS A 150 6.35 16.75 0.23
N LEU A 151 6.50 15.43 0.19
CA LEU A 151 6.59 14.58 1.38
C LEU A 151 7.75 15.00 2.30
N GLU A 152 8.95 15.20 1.73
CA GLU A 152 10.13 15.65 2.48
C GLU A 152 9.97 17.07 3.05
N ARG A 153 9.27 17.93 2.33
CA ARG A 153 9.04 19.32 2.76
C ARG A 153 8.04 19.40 3.90
N GLU A 154 6.94 18.68 3.85
CA GLU A 154 5.80 18.84 4.77
C GLU A 154 5.69 17.77 5.86
N PHE A 155 6.43 16.66 5.76
CA PHE A 155 6.35 15.55 6.70
C PHE A 155 7.71 15.13 7.23
N THR A 156 7.70 14.48 8.39
CA THR A 156 8.85 13.82 9.01
C THR A 156 8.59 12.33 9.07
N LEU A 157 9.59 11.52 8.73
CA LEU A 157 9.51 10.06 8.89
C LEU A 157 9.46 9.71 10.37
N ASP A 158 8.38 9.06 10.79
CA ASP A 158 8.16 8.62 12.17
C ASP A 158 8.73 7.21 12.39
N SER A 159 8.36 6.27 11.52
CA SER A 159 8.80 4.88 11.64
C SER A 159 8.72 4.12 10.31
N THR A 160 9.36 2.95 10.24
CA THR A 160 9.32 2.06 9.07
C THR A 160 9.12 0.61 9.49
N VAL A 161 8.33 -0.14 8.72
CA VAL A 161 8.23 -1.60 8.82
C VAL A 161 8.83 -2.21 7.55
N GLN A 162 9.75 -3.16 7.73
CA GLN A 162 10.34 -3.91 6.62
C GLN A 162 9.30 -4.86 6.02
N LEU A 163 9.23 -4.90 4.69
CA LEU A 163 8.34 -5.82 3.98
C LEU A 163 9.15 -6.91 3.26
N PRO A 164 8.60 -8.13 3.14
CA PRO A 164 9.08 -9.09 2.17
C PRO A 164 8.96 -8.53 0.76
N CYS A 165 9.97 -8.78 -0.06
CA CYS A 165 10.08 -8.21 -1.39
C CYS A 165 10.40 -9.29 -2.41
N TRP A 166 9.89 -9.13 -3.62
CA TRP A 166 10.37 -9.90 -4.76
C TRP A 166 11.82 -9.53 -5.09
N PRO A 167 12.63 -10.43 -5.69
CA PRO A 167 14.01 -10.12 -6.04
C PRO A 167 14.13 -8.85 -6.87
N GLY A 168 15.09 -8.01 -6.48
CA GLY A 168 15.32 -6.72 -7.12
C GLY A 168 14.36 -5.62 -6.69
N PHE A 169 13.54 -5.80 -5.64
CA PHE A 169 12.65 -4.81 -5.01
C PHE A 169 13.04 -4.55 -3.55
N SER A 170 12.65 -3.40 -3.01
CA SER A 170 13.09 -2.90 -1.69
C SER A 170 11.96 -2.20 -0.93
N ASP A 171 10.75 -2.75 -1.05
CA ASP A 171 9.52 -2.28 -0.44
C ASP A 171 9.63 -2.14 1.07
N ARG A 172 9.11 -1.03 1.57
CA ARG A 172 8.94 -0.77 3.00
C ARG A 172 7.62 -0.06 3.23
N LEU A 173 7.00 -0.30 4.37
CA LEU A 173 5.94 0.57 4.88
C LEU A 173 6.60 1.72 5.65
N HIS A 174 6.29 2.94 5.26
CA HIS A 174 6.75 4.16 5.89
C HIS A 174 5.57 4.86 6.55
N LEU A 175 5.73 5.24 7.82
CA LEU A 175 4.81 6.12 8.52
C LEU A 175 5.42 7.51 8.60
N PHE A 176 4.70 8.49 8.10
CA PHE A 176 5.06 9.89 8.13
C PHE A 176 4.07 10.68 8.99
N ARG A 177 4.60 11.67 9.70
CA ARG A 177 3.82 12.66 10.44
C ARG A 177 4.01 14.04 9.83
N ARG A 178 2.93 14.78 9.61
CA ARG A 178 3.00 16.17 9.17
C ARG A 178 3.77 17.02 10.19
N LYS A 179 4.61 17.94 9.70
CA LYS A 179 5.40 18.88 10.50
C LYS A 179 4.54 19.89 11.25
#